data_AF-Q7RMQ0-F1
#
_entry.id   AF-Q7RMQ0-F1
#
_cell.length_a   1.000
_cell.length_b   1.000
_cell.length_c   1.000
_cell.angle_alpha   90.00
_cell.angle_beta   90.00
_cell.angle_gamma   90.00
#
_symmetry.space_group_name_H-M   'P 1'
#
loop_
_entity.id
_entity.type
_entity.pdbx_description
1 polymer ?
#
loop_
_entity_poly.entity_id
_entity_poly.type
_entity_poly.pdbx_seq_one_letter_code
_entity_poly.pdbx_strand_id
1 'polypeptide(L)'
;CENFDMLIEQYPDELNNSEECDIHNIDGIEEYCPNGNSGNKCITELDKINAACLWLLNQNIANRIDDLSNEHVKAFIIYIMIWLNYMLNLKNAGKINNLNEFYTKHIENNTHYTNCESYGSDCNSTLNDKAGYNNFKEVIVKNMDFSNISFEDISKFYEAFKLLCKMHMNLMKTR
;
A
#
# COMPACT_ATOMS: atom_id res chain seq x y z
N CYS A 1 -3.46 -10.14 -4.68
CA CYS A 1 -3.82 -11.01 -3.55
C CYS A 1 -2.59 -11.60 -2.91
N GLU A 2 -1.72 -12.30 -3.63
CA GLU A 2 -0.45 -12.84 -3.07
C GLU A 2 0.38 -11.79 -2.31
N ASN A 3 0.65 -10.64 -2.94
CA ASN A 3 1.37 -9.53 -2.27
C ASN A 3 0.67 -9.02 -1.00
N PHE A 4 -0.67 -9.00 -0.98
CA PHE A 4 -1.42 -8.60 0.20
C PHE A 4 -1.40 -9.67 1.29
N ASP A 5 -1.46 -10.95 0.93
CA ASP A 5 -1.36 -12.08 1.85
C ASP A 5 0.00 -12.10 2.54
N MET A 6 1.08 -11.95 1.76
CA MET A 6 2.44 -11.83 2.29
C MET A 6 2.58 -10.61 3.21
N LEU A 7 2.02 -9.46 2.81
CA LEU A 7 2.03 -8.27 3.65
C LEU A 7 1.27 -8.49 4.97
N ILE A 8 0.11 -9.15 4.96
CA ILE A 8 -0.66 -9.44 6.18
C ILE A 8 0.08 -10.44 7.08
N GLU A 9 0.78 -11.43 6.51
CA GLU A 9 1.58 -12.39 7.27
C GLU A 9 2.73 -11.72 8.04
N GLN A 10 3.43 -10.78 7.40
CA GLN A 10 4.59 -10.10 7.99
C GLN A 10 4.23 -8.82 8.74
N TYR A 11 3.14 -8.16 8.38
CA TYR A 11 2.60 -6.96 9.01
C TYR A 11 1.09 -7.07 9.23
N PRO A 12 0.66 -7.77 10.29
CA PRO A 12 -0.73 -8.07 10.54
C PRO A 12 -1.62 -6.85 10.65
N ASP A 13 -2.81 -7.00 10.08
CA ASP A 13 -3.91 -6.04 10.04
C ASP A 13 -4.82 -6.15 11.29
N GLU A 14 -4.22 -6.45 12.44
CA GLU A 14 -4.86 -6.52 13.76
C GLU A 14 -4.02 -5.77 14.81
N LEU A 15 -4.57 -5.41 15.97
CA LEU A 15 -3.81 -4.66 16.99
C LEU A 15 -2.71 -5.47 17.67
N ASN A 16 -2.92 -6.78 17.84
CA ASN A 16 -1.98 -7.67 18.49
C ASN A 16 -1.20 -8.44 17.43
N ASN A 17 0.11 -8.22 17.37
CA ASN A 17 0.99 -8.98 16.49
C ASN A 17 1.61 -10.15 17.27
N SER A 18 1.82 -11.27 16.60
CA SER A 18 2.71 -12.31 17.13
C SER A 18 4.16 -11.80 17.13
N GLU A 19 5.03 -12.32 18.01
CA GLU A 19 6.46 -11.98 18.01
C GLU A 19 7.19 -12.41 16.73
N GLU A 20 6.59 -13.30 15.93
CA GLU A 20 7.17 -13.83 14.68
C GLU A 20 6.91 -12.92 13.46
N CYS A 21 5.99 -11.95 13.56
CA CYS A 21 5.66 -11.04 12.46
C CYS A 21 6.63 -9.85 12.41
N ASP A 22 7.45 -9.78 11.36
CA ASP A 22 8.30 -8.62 11.09
C ASP A 22 8.16 -8.16 9.64
N ILE A 23 7.72 -6.92 9.45
CA ILE A 23 7.60 -6.30 8.13
C ILE A 23 8.94 -6.34 7.37
N HIS A 24 10.08 -6.33 8.08
CA HIS A 24 11.42 -6.43 7.48
C HIS A 24 11.71 -7.77 6.80
N ASN A 25 10.88 -8.79 7.03
CA ASN A 25 10.95 -10.05 6.29
C ASN A 25 10.36 -9.94 4.87
N ILE A 26 9.72 -8.83 4.51
CA ILE A 26 9.24 -8.59 3.16
C ILE A 26 10.41 -8.13 2.28
N ASP A 27 10.72 -8.91 1.25
CA ASP A 27 11.79 -8.60 0.32
C ASP A 27 11.62 -7.21 -0.32
N GLY A 28 12.68 -6.41 -0.23
CA GLY A 28 12.75 -5.05 -0.78
C GLY A 28 11.99 -3.97 -0.01
N ILE A 29 11.33 -4.30 1.12
CA ILE A 29 10.58 -3.30 1.90
C ILE A 29 11.49 -2.17 2.43
N GLU A 30 12.75 -2.51 2.76
CA GLU A 30 13.72 -1.59 3.36
C GLU A 30 14.05 -0.43 2.43
N GLU A 31 13.91 -0.59 1.12
CA GLU A 31 14.11 0.48 0.13
C GLU A 31 13.13 1.64 0.31
N TYR A 32 11.97 1.37 0.92
CA TYR A 32 10.91 2.36 1.14
C TYR A 32 10.84 2.86 2.60
N CYS A 33 11.73 2.35 3.46
CA CYS A 33 11.85 2.82 4.84
C CYS A 33 12.66 4.13 4.91
N PRO A 34 12.40 5.01 5.89
CA PRO A 34 13.23 6.20 6.10
C PRO A 34 14.68 5.84 6.41
N ASN A 35 15.62 6.65 5.89
CA ASN A 35 17.03 6.53 6.19
C ASN A 35 17.30 6.95 7.64
N GLY A 36 17.71 6.01 8.48
CA GLY A 36 18.17 6.27 9.84
C GLY A 36 19.69 6.14 9.99
N ASN A 37 20.19 6.40 11.19
CA ASN A 37 21.63 6.27 11.52
C ASN A 37 22.20 4.84 11.37
N SER A 38 21.33 3.84 11.18
CA SER A 38 21.69 2.41 11.09
C SER A 38 21.27 1.77 9.77
N GLY A 39 20.98 2.59 8.74
CA GLY A 39 20.43 2.15 7.46
C GLY A 39 18.94 2.47 7.34
N ASN A 40 18.32 1.98 6.26
CA ASN A 40 16.90 2.21 6.00
C ASN A 40 16.08 1.27 6.88
N LYS A 41 15.37 1.82 7.88
CA LYS A 41 14.59 0.99 8.80
C LYS A 41 13.25 1.62 9.14
N CYS A 42 12.21 0.83 8.98
CA CYS A 42 10.84 1.15 9.35
C CYS A 42 10.63 0.96 10.86
N ILE A 43 11.02 1.98 11.64
CA ILE A 43 10.99 1.91 13.11
C ILE A 43 9.59 2.20 13.64
N THR A 44 8.97 3.29 13.19
CA THR A 44 7.65 3.70 13.68
C THR A 44 6.54 3.02 12.88
N GLU A 45 5.35 2.88 13.48
CA GLU A 45 4.18 2.33 12.77
C GLU A 45 3.85 3.11 11.48
N LEU A 46 4.05 4.43 11.48
CA LEU A 46 3.85 5.23 10.26
C LEU A 46 4.90 4.93 9.19
N ASP A 47 6.16 4.68 9.58
CA ASP A 47 7.21 4.29 8.63
C ASP A 47 6.87 2.94 7.99
N LYS A 48 6.37 1.99 8.80
CA LYS A 48 5.92 0.68 8.32
C LYS A 48 4.74 0.81 7.35
N ILE A 49 3.70 1.57 7.71
CA ILE A 49 2.54 1.83 6.83
C ILE A 49 3.00 2.50 5.53
N ASN A 50 3.92 3.47 5.61
CA ASN A 50 4.46 4.15 4.43
C ASN A 50 5.22 3.20 3.50
N ALA A 51 6.14 2.41 4.06
CA ALA A 51 6.92 1.47 3.26
C ALA A 51 6.04 0.38 2.65
N ALA A 52 5.08 -0.17 3.40
CA ALA A 52 4.11 -1.13 2.88
C ALA A 52 3.23 -0.53 1.78
N CYS A 53 2.79 0.73 1.91
CA CYS A 53 2.03 1.42 0.87
C CYS A 53 2.83 1.54 -0.44
N LEU A 54 4.07 2.02 -0.36
CA LEU A 54 4.97 2.11 -1.51
C LEU A 54 5.27 0.75 -2.12
N TRP A 55 5.53 -0.24 -1.28
CA TRP A 55 5.78 -1.61 -1.73
C TRP A 55 4.57 -2.19 -2.47
N LEU A 56 3.35 -2.01 -1.94
CA LEU A 56 2.12 -2.44 -2.63
C LEU A 56 1.94 -1.74 -3.98
N LEU A 57 2.17 -0.42 -4.06
CA LEU A 57 2.10 0.34 -5.32
C LEU A 57 3.11 -0.19 -6.34
N ASN A 58 4.35 -0.44 -5.94
CA ASN A 58 5.37 -0.94 -6.85
C ASN A 58 5.09 -2.38 -7.30
N GLN A 59 4.81 -3.30 -6.38
CA GLN A 59 4.64 -4.72 -6.69
C GLN A 59 3.33 -5.04 -7.44
N ASN A 60 2.26 -4.29 -7.18
CA ASN A 60 0.96 -4.55 -7.82
C ASN A 60 0.70 -3.65 -9.03
N ILE A 61 1.37 -2.50 -9.15
CA ILE A 61 1.15 -1.55 -10.25
C ILE A 61 2.41 -1.37 -11.08
N ALA A 62 3.49 -0.78 -10.54
CA ALA A 62 4.67 -0.42 -11.36
C ALA A 62 5.26 -1.62 -12.10
N ASN A 63 5.63 -2.68 -11.36
CA ASN A 63 6.27 -3.88 -11.91
C ASN A 63 5.37 -4.68 -12.86
N ARG A 64 4.08 -4.37 -12.90
CA ARG A 64 3.09 -5.07 -13.71
C ARG A 64 2.39 -4.14 -14.69
N ILE A 65 2.82 -2.88 -14.79
CA ILE A 65 2.02 -1.82 -15.38
C ILE A 65 1.67 -2.15 -16.83
N ASP A 66 2.57 -2.79 -17.57
CA ASP A 66 2.39 -3.16 -18.97
C ASP A 66 1.39 -4.31 -19.16
N ASP A 67 1.37 -5.27 -18.23
CA ASP A 67 0.50 -6.45 -18.26
C ASP A 67 -0.93 -6.16 -17.79
N LEU A 68 -1.14 -5.06 -17.06
CA LEU A 68 -2.43 -4.72 -16.49
C LEU A 68 -3.32 -3.99 -17.50
N SER A 69 -4.61 -4.34 -17.52
CA SER A 69 -5.62 -3.49 -18.17
C SER A 69 -5.81 -2.19 -17.39
N ASN A 70 -6.37 -1.17 -18.03
CA ASN A 70 -6.71 0.10 -17.39
C ASN A 70 -7.65 -0.10 -16.18
N GLU A 71 -8.59 -1.04 -16.29
CA GLU A 71 -9.50 -1.42 -15.20
C GLU A 71 -8.75 -2.06 -14.03
N HIS A 72 -7.80 -2.95 -14.30
CA HIS A 72 -7.00 -3.57 -13.25
C HIS A 72 -6.11 -2.58 -12.51
N VAL A 73 -5.47 -1.64 -13.20
CA VAL A 73 -4.67 -0.58 -12.54
C VAL A 73 -5.53 0.22 -11.57
N LYS A 74 -6.72 0.65 -12.00
CA LYS A 74 -7.67 1.38 -11.16
C LYS A 74 -8.17 0.55 -9.98
N ALA A 75 -8.44 -0.73 -10.19
CA ALA A 75 -8.85 -1.64 -9.12
C ALA A 75 -7.75 -1.80 -8.06
N PHE A 76 -6.48 -1.99 -8.47
CA PHE A 76 -5.35 -2.05 -7.54
C PHE A 76 -5.20 -0.77 -6.74
N ILE A 77 -5.32 0.40 -7.36
CA ILE A 77 -5.31 1.69 -6.66
C ILE A 77 -6.39 1.71 -5.58
N ILE A 78 -7.62 1.34 -5.91
CA ILE A 78 -8.74 1.32 -4.95
C ILE A 78 -8.44 0.38 -3.77
N TYR A 79 -7.96 -0.84 -4.02
CA TYR A 79 -7.66 -1.79 -2.94
C TYR A 79 -6.50 -1.33 -2.06
N ILE A 80 -5.47 -0.70 -2.62
CA ILE A 80 -4.37 -0.11 -1.86
C ILE A 80 -4.87 1.05 -0.99
N MET A 81 -5.75 1.91 -1.52
CA MET A 81 -6.36 3.00 -0.75
C MET A 81 -7.25 2.49 0.38
N ILE A 82 -8.02 1.41 0.15
CA ILE A 82 -8.81 0.75 1.19
C ILE A 82 -7.90 0.22 2.31
N TRP A 83 -6.85 -0.51 1.95
CA TRP A 83 -5.87 -1.03 2.90
C TRP A 83 -5.19 0.09 3.69
N LEU A 84 -4.73 1.14 3.01
CA LEU A 84 -4.03 2.26 3.65
C LEU A 84 -4.92 2.97 4.68
N ASN A 85 -6.18 3.26 4.31
CA ASN A 85 -7.13 3.90 5.20
C ASN A 85 -7.47 3.01 6.40
N TYR A 86 -7.71 1.71 6.15
CA TYR A 86 -7.96 0.73 7.20
C TYR A 86 -6.79 0.67 8.20
N MET A 87 -5.55 0.56 7.73
CA MET A 87 -4.37 0.44 8.58
C MET A 87 -4.08 1.70 9.39
N LEU A 88 -4.26 2.89 8.79
CA LEU A 88 -4.12 4.17 9.50
C LEU A 88 -5.12 4.27 10.67
N ASN A 89 -6.37 3.91 10.45
CA ASN A 89 -7.40 3.94 11.50
C ASN A 89 -7.18 2.85 12.55
N LEU A 90 -6.83 1.63 12.13
CA LEU A 90 -6.63 0.49 13.03
C LEU A 90 -5.45 0.73 13.98
N LYS A 91 -4.27 1.03 13.45
CA LYS A 91 -3.04 1.13 14.25
C LYS A 91 -2.96 2.45 15.02
N ASN A 92 -3.76 3.45 14.64
CA ASN A 92 -3.81 4.78 15.26
C ASN A 92 -2.39 5.33 15.52
N ALA A 93 -1.52 5.16 14.52
CA ALA A 93 -0.08 5.26 14.64
C ALA A 93 0.33 6.70 15.01
N GLY A 94 0.45 7.00 16.30
CA GLY A 94 0.87 8.29 16.80
C GLY A 94 -0.21 9.39 16.76
N LYS A 95 -1.49 9.02 16.91
CA LYS A 95 -2.67 9.93 16.83
C LYS A 95 -3.02 10.44 15.42
N ILE A 96 -2.31 9.97 14.40
CA ILE A 96 -2.71 10.19 13.01
C ILE A 96 -3.77 9.14 12.67
N ASN A 97 -5.00 9.58 12.45
CA ASN A 97 -6.12 8.72 12.06
C ASN A 97 -6.65 9.03 10.64
N ASN A 98 -6.02 9.96 9.94
CA ASN A 98 -6.49 10.41 8.63
C ASN A 98 -5.34 10.53 7.63
N LEU A 99 -5.70 10.35 6.36
CA LEU A 99 -4.76 10.31 5.24
C LEU A 99 -4.07 11.67 4.99
N ASN A 100 -4.68 12.78 5.40
CA ASN A 100 -4.11 14.12 5.20
C ASN A 100 -2.84 14.32 6.03
N GLU A 101 -2.89 13.98 7.32
CA GLU A 101 -1.72 14.04 8.19
C GLU A 101 -0.64 13.05 7.75
N PHE A 102 -1.04 11.84 7.33
CA PHE A 102 -0.11 10.87 6.74
C PHE A 102 0.58 11.43 5.49
N TYR A 103 -0.18 12.07 4.60
CA TYR A 103 0.35 12.67 3.38
C TYR A 103 1.38 13.75 3.68
N THR A 104 1.06 14.73 4.54
CA THR A 104 2.00 15.80 4.89
C THR A 104 3.29 15.25 5.48
N LYS A 105 3.21 14.21 6.31
CA LYS A 105 4.37 13.69 7.03
C LYS A 105 5.24 12.74 6.19
N HIS A 106 4.63 11.90 5.36
CA HIS A 106 5.33 10.78 4.72
C HIS A 106 5.33 10.79 3.19
N ILE A 107 4.46 11.58 2.54
CA ILE A 107 4.31 11.60 1.08
C ILE A 107 4.80 12.91 0.48
N GLU A 108 4.45 14.06 1.06
CA GLU A 108 4.61 15.37 0.42
C GLU A 108 6.02 15.61 -0.13
N ASN A 109 7.04 15.25 0.65
CA ASN A 109 8.45 15.43 0.31
C ASN A 109 9.18 14.12 -0.01
N ASN A 110 8.46 13.01 -0.18
CA ASN A 110 9.05 11.69 -0.40
C ASN A 110 9.16 11.40 -1.91
N THR A 111 10.39 11.31 -2.39
CA THR A 111 10.71 11.08 -3.81
C THR A 111 10.26 9.71 -4.32
N HIS A 112 10.08 8.72 -3.45
CA HIS A 112 9.53 7.42 -3.86
C HIS A 112 8.08 7.53 -4.35
N TYR A 113 7.37 8.61 -4.02
CA TYR A 113 6.02 8.87 -4.54
C TYR A 113 6.01 9.71 -5.82
N THR A 114 7.12 10.37 -6.18
CA THR A 114 7.18 11.19 -7.39
C THR A 114 7.40 10.36 -8.65
N ASN A 115 7.86 9.11 -8.51
CA ASN A 115 8.14 8.21 -9.61
C ASN A 115 7.33 6.92 -9.48
N CYS A 116 6.87 6.41 -10.62
CA CYS A 116 6.56 5.01 -10.85
C CYS A 116 7.80 4.39 -11.47
N GLU A 117 8.42 3.40 -10.83
CA GLU A 117 9.60 2.71 -11.37
C GLU A 117 9.31 1.23 -11.58
N SER A 118 9.24 0.80 -12.83
CA SER A 118 9.11 -0.60 -13.24
C SER A 118 10.48 -1.14 -13.60
N TYR A 119 11.07 -1.97 -12.75
CA TYR A 119 12.41 -2.56 -12.96
C TYR A 119 13.50 -1.54 -13.34
N GLY A 120 13.46 -0.34 -12.73
CA GLY A 120 14.41 0.75 -13.00
C GLY A 120 14.07 1.62 -14.23
N SER A 121 12.89 1.46 -14.82
CA SER A 121 12.38 2.31 -15.90
C SER A 121 11.17 3.13 -15.42
N ASP A 122 11.09 4.39 -15.84
CA ASP A 122 9.96 5.27 -15.51
C ASP A 122 8.67 4.76 -16.16
N CYS A 123 7.63 4.56 -15.34
CA CYS A 123 6.29 4.16 -15.77
C CYS A 123 5.23 5.24 -15.56
N ASN A 124 5.62 6.50 -15.33
CA ASN A 124 4.69 7.59 -15.09
C ASN A 124 3.78 7.86 -16.30
N SER A 125 4.32 7.78 -17.52
CA SER A 125 3.54 7.94 -18.75
C SER A 125 2.48 6.86 -18.88
N THR A 126 2.83 5.59 -18.69
CA THR A 126 1.89 4.46 -18.74
C THR A 126 0.84 4.56 -17.62
N LEU A 127 1.24 4.96 -16.42
CA LEU A 127 0.30 5.19 -15.32
C LEU A 127 -0.71 6.30 -15.67
N ASN A 128 -0.26 7.38 -16.31
CA ASN A 128 -1.12 8.45 -16.77
C ASN A 128 -2.10 7.95 -17.85
N ASP A 129 -1.60 7.25 -18.86
CA ASP A 129 -2.44 6.73 -19.95
C ASP A 129 -3.50 5.73 -19.45
N LYS A 130 -3.15 4.88 -18.48
CA LYS A 130 -4.06 3.85 -17.97
C LYS A 130 -5.04 4.36 -16.92
N ALA A 131 -4.61 5.27 -16.05
CA ALA A 131 -5.36 5.65 -14.85
C ALA A 131 -5.52 7.17 -14.62
N GLY A 132 -4.81 8.02 -15.37
CA GLY A 132 -4.93 9.48 -15.28
C GLY A 132 -4.17 10.11 -14.11
N TYR A 133 -3.14 9.41 -13.60
CA TYR A 133 -2.25 9.89 -12.54
C TYR A 133 -0.83 10.04 -13.09
N ASN A 134 -0.18 11.17 -12.82
CA ASN A 134 1.19 11.41 -13.29
C ASN A 134 2.24 10.67 -12.45
N ASN A 135 1.91 10.29 -11.21
CA ASN A 135 2.77 9.56 -10.29
C ASN A 135 1.96 9.04 -9.09
N PHE A 136 2.62 8.30 -8.20
CA PHE A 136 1.98 7.76 -6.99
C PHE A 136 1.55 8.82 -5.98
N LYS A 137 2.24 9.96 -5.90
CA LYS A 137 1.81 11.09 -5.07
C LYS A 137 0.40 11.55 -5.47
N GLU A 138 0.17 11.68 -6.78
CA GLU A 138 -1.13 12.08 -7.32
C GLU A 138 -2.20 11.00 -7.11
N VAL A 139 -1.83 9.71 -7.15
CA VAL A 139 -2.72 8.61 -6.77
C VAL A 139 -3.28 8.84 -5.36
N ILE A 140 -2.43 9.17 -4.38
CA ILE A 140 -2.89 9.40 -3.02
C ILE A 140 -3.73 10.67 -2.91
N VAL A 141 -3.25 11.81 -3.46
CA VAL A 141 -3.94 13.11 -3.36
C VAL A 141 -5.34 13.07 -3.98
N LYS A 142 -5.47 12.53 -5.19
CA LYS A 142 -6.76 12.48 -5.89
C LYS A 142 -7.72 11.45 -5.30
N ASN A 143 -7.25 10.56 -4.43
CA ASN A 143 -8.09 9.59 -3.71
C ASN A 143 -8.19 9.94 -2.21
N MET A 144 -7.94 11.20 -1.81
CA MET A 144 -8.03 11.62 -0.42
C MET A 144 -9.44 11.48 0.17
N ASP A 145 -10.47 11.47 -0.68
CA ASP A 145 -11.88 11.30 -0.27
C ASP A 145 -12.16 9.97 0.43
N PHE A 146 -11.28 8.96 0.29
CA PHE A 146 -11.36 7.75 1.10
C PHE A 146 -11.36 8.08 2.60
N SER A 147 -10.67 9.14 3.03
CA SER A 147 -10.63 9.59 4.43
C SER A 147 -12.00 9.97 5.00
N ASN A 148 -12.99 10.24 4.13
CA ASN A 148 -14.35 10.59 4.53
C ASN A 148 -15.20 9.33 4.80
N ILE A 149 -14.72 8.15 4.44
CA ILE A 149 -15.39 6.87 4.70
C ILE A 149 -15.18 6.51 6.19
N SER A 150 -16.27 6.15 6.86
CA SER A 150 -16.21 5.74 8.27
C SER A 150 -15.31 4.52 8.45
N PHE A 151 -14.65 4.40 9.61
CA PHE A 151 -13.84 3.22 9.90
C PHE A 151 -14.67 1.93 9.86
N GLU A 152 -15.95 1.98 10.25
CA GLU A 152 -16.85 0.83 10.17
C GLU A 152 -17.05 0.37 8.72
N ASP A 153 -17.29 1.31 7.80
CA ASP A 153 -17.54 1.00 6.40
C ASP A 153 -16.26 0.56 5.68
N ILE A 154 -15.12 1.24 5.91
CA ILE A 154 -13.85 0.84 5.32
C ILE A 154 -13.42 -0.56 5.80
N SER A 155 -13.68 -0.88 7.07
CA SER A 155 -13.44 -2.22 7.62
C SER A 155 -14.28 -3.27 6.90
N LYS A 156 -15.57 -3.01 6.62
CA LYS A 156 -16.42 -3.94 5.84
C LYS A 156 -15.89 -4.15 4.42
N PHE A 157 -15.47 -3.07 3.74
CA PHE A 157 -14.89 -3.18 2.40
C PHE A 157 -13.58 -3.97 2.41
N TYR A 158 -12.73 -3.73 3.41
CA TYR A 158 -11.46 -4.42 3.54
C TYR A 158 -11.64 -5.90 3.87
N GLU A 159 -12.57 -6.26 4.77
CA GLU A 159 -12.94 -7.66 5.03
C GLU A 159 -13.49 -8.36 3.78
N ALA A 160 -14.36 -7.69 3.01
CA ALA A 160 -14.86 -8.22 1.75
C ALA A 160 -13.72 -8.45 0.73
N PHE A 161 -12.77 -7.52 0.65
CA PHE A 161 -11.56 -7.68 -0.17
C PHE A 161 -10.70 -8.87 0.28
N LYS A 162 -10.48 -9.05 1.58
CA LYS A 162 -9.75 -10.21 2.11
C LYS A 162 -10.42 -11.53 1.74
N LEU A 163 -11.75 -11.61 1.88
CA LEU A 163 -12.52 -12.79 1.47
C LEU A 163 -12.37 -13.08 -0.04
N LEU A 164 -12.45 -12.05 -0.87
CA LEU A 164 -12.22 -12.18 -2.32
C LEU A 164 -10.83 -12.76 -2.60
N CYS A 165 -9.79 -12.22 -1.96
CA CYS A 165 -8.43 -12.73 -2.13
C CYS A 165 -8.26 -14.17 -1.65
N LYS A 166 -8.84 -14.53 -0.51
CA LYS A 166 -8.82 -15.90 0.02
C LYS A 166 -9.48 -16.89 -0.95
N MET A 167 -10.61 -16.52 -1.55
CA MET A 167 -11.27 -17.35 -2.57
C MET A 167 -10.36 -17.57 -3.79
N HIS A 168 -9.74 -16.50 -4.29
CA HIS A 168 -8.81 -16.61 -5.42
C HIS A 168 -7.59 -17.48 -5.13
N MET A 169 -6.96 -17.32 -3.96
CA MET A 169 -5.79 -18.12 -3.60
C MET A 169 -6.14 -19.60 -3.37
N ASN A 170 -7.28 -19.90 -2.75
CA ASN A 170 -7.74 -21.27 -2.55
C ASN A 170 -8.02 -21.99 -3.89
N LEU A 171 -8.62 -21.28 -4.85
CA LEU A 171 -8.82 -21.80 -6.20
C LEU A 171 -7.49 -22.10 -6.91
N MET A 172 -6.45 -21.27 -6.70
CA MET A 172 -5.13 -21.49 -7.27
C MET A 172 -4.38 -22.67 -6.61
N LYS A 173 -4.56 -22.91 -5.31
CA LYS A 173 -3.98 -24.08 -4.60
C LYS A 173 -4.62 -25.43 -4.99
N THR A 174 -5.78 -25.41 -5.64
CA THR A 174 -6.53 -26.62 -6.02
C THR A 174 -6.25 -27.06 -7.48
N ARG A 175 -5.36 -26.36 -8.19
CA ARG A 175 -4.84 -26.74 -9.52
C ARG A 175 -3.41 -27.23 -9.42
#